data_AF-A0A7V8TDC5-F1
#
_entry.id   AF-A0A7V8TDC5-F1
#
_cell.length_a   1.000
_cell.length_b   1.000
_cell.length_c   1.000
_cell.angle_alpha   90.00
_cell.angle_beta   90.00
_cell.angle_gamma   90.00
#
_symmetry.space_group_name_H-M   'P 1'
#
loop_
_entity.id
_entity.type
_entity.pdbx_description
1 polymer ?
#
loop_
_entity_poly.entity_id
_entity_poly.type
_entity_poly.pdbx_seq_one_letter_code
_entity_poly.pdbx_strand_id
1 'polypeptide(L)'
;MSIRWLFPKLTPRKIGRILILLALPIIALTQSQSLRHSQDDAMLHIKPDDGAALPDGFYVYQRLNEKGIAIKSITPEQDSLIVRLASPEQSVAARDVLRLSLPKVTITAQQATTQTPFWQQKLTQKQSKLG
;
A
#
# COMPACT_ATOMS: atom_id res chain seq x y z
N MET A 1 -42.76 18.68 -45.54
CA MET A 1 -42.04 19.57 -44.60
C MET A 1 -40.71 18.92 -44.24
N SER A 2 -39.59 19.47 -44.72
CA SER A 2 -38.25 18.90 -44.50
C SER A 2 -37.53 19.77 -43.46
N ILE A 3 -37.25 19.18 -42.29
CA ILE A 3 -36.56 19.86 -41.19
C ILE A 3 -35.06 19.63 -41.38
N ARG A 4 -34.38 20.61 -42.01
CA ARG A 4 -32.91 20.67 -42.15
C ARG A 4 -32.37 21.75 -41.21
N TRP A 5 -32.04 21.38 -39.98
CA TRP A 5 -31.26 22.16 -39.00
C TRP A 5 -30.78 21.11 -37.97
N LEU A 6 -29.57 21.05 -37.42
CA LEU A 6 -28.45 21.97 -37.25
C LEU A 6 -27.27 21.09 -36.77
N PHE A 7 -26.42 20.55 -37.66
CA PHE A 7 -25.16 19.93 -37.24
C PHE A 7 -24.07 20.99 -37.36
N PRO A 8 -23.49 21.50 -36.25
CA PRO A 8 -22.34 22.39 -36.35
C PRO A 8 -21.21 21.61 -37.03
N LYS A 9 -20.60 22.21 -38.06
CA LYS A 9 -19.40 21.66 -38.70
C LYS A 9 -18.24 21.68 -37.72
N LEU A 10 -18.13 20.65 -36.88
CA LEU A 10 -16.94 20.42 -36.07
C LEU A 10 -15.80 20.04 -37.01
N THR A 11 -14.83 20.94 -37.14
CA THR A 11 -13.62 20.68 -37.92
C THR A 11 -12.78 19.60 -37.22
N PRO A 12 -12.11 18.71 -37.98
CA PRO A 12 -11.38 17.56 -37.43
C PRO A 12 -10.29 17.98 -36.43
N ARG A 13 -9.73 19.19 -36.59
CA ARG A 13 -8.78 19.79 -35.65
C ARG A 13 -9.38 20.15 -34.29
N LYS A 14 -10.68 20.49 -34.22
CA LYS A 14 -11.38 20.77 -32.95
C LYS A 14 -11.76 19.46 -32.25
N ILE A 15 -12.16 18.43 -32.99
CA ILE A 15 -12.47 17.10 -32.45
C ILE A 15 -11.23 16.49 -31.80
N GLY A 16 -10.06 16.57 -32.45
CA GLY A 16 -8.80 16.09 -31.88
C GLY A 16 -8.41 16.80 -30.57
N ARG A 17 -8.62 18.12 -30.48
CA ARG A 17 -8.36 18.90 -29.26
C ARG A 17 -9.31 18.54 -28.12
N ILE A 18 -10.59 18.30 -28.43
CA ILE A 18 -11.58 17.89 -27.43
C ILE A 18 -11.24 16.49 -26.90
N LEU A 19 -10.86 15.55 -27.76
CA LEU A 19 -10.44 14.21 -27.36
C LEU A 19 -9.19 14.23 -26.46
N ILE A 20 -8.20 15.07 -26.76
CA ILE A 20 -7.00 15.22 -25.92
C ILE A 20 -7.37 15.81 -24.55
N LEU A 21 -8.24 16.83 -24.50
CA LEU A 21 -8.67 17.44 -23.24
C LEU A 21 -9.49 16.49 -22.36
N LEU A 22 -10.25 15.56 -22.97
CA LEU A 22 -11.03 14.55 -22.24
C LEU A 22 -10.18 13.35 -21.80
N ALA A 23 -9.13 13.00 -22.56
CA ALA A 23 -8.23 11.89 -22.22
C ALA A 23 -7.28 12.22 -21.05
N LEU A 24 -6.84 13.48 -20.93
CA LEU A 24 -5.92 13.93 -19.89
C LEU A 24 -6.37 13.65 -18.44
N PRO A 25 -7.62 13.95 -18.02
CA PRO A 25 -8.07 13.63 -16.67
C PRO A 25 -8.18 12.12 -16.43
N ILE A 26 -8.58 11.34 -17.44
CA ILE A 26 -8.73 9.88 -17.31
C ILE A 26 -7.37 9.23 -17.04
N ILE A 27 -6.31 9.67 -17.72
CA ILE A 27 -4.93 9.18 -17.52
C ILE A 27 -4.38 9.62 -16.15
N ALA A 28 -4.75 10.79 -15.65
CA ALA A 28 -4.34 11.25 -14.31
C ALA A 28 -5.00 10.43 -13.18
N LEU A 29 -6.25 10.01 -13.36
CA LEU A 29 -6.98 9.22 -12.36
C LEU A 29 -6.54 7.74 -12.30
N THR A 30 -5.96 7.18 -13.36
CA THR A 30 -5.46 5.79 -13.34
C THR A 30 -4.05 5.69 -12.74
N GLN A 31 -3.20 6.69 -12.97
CA GLN A 31 -1.82 6.67 -12.44
C GLN A 31 -1.76 6.87 -10.92
N SER A 32 -2.70 7.62 -10.34
CA SER A 32 -2.74 7.91 -8.90
C SER A 32 -3.01 6.67 -8.03
N GLN A 33 -3.64 5.64 -8.58
CA GLN A 33 -3.98 4.39 -7.87
C GLN A 33 -2.73 3.50 -7.68
N SER A 34 -1.89 3.43 -8.72
CA SER A 34 -0.67 2.63 -8.72
C SER A 34 0.38 3.19 -7.74
N LEU A 35 0.49 4.52 -7.64
CA LEU A 35 1.43 5.17 -6.73
C LEU A 35 1.01 5.10 -5.25
N ARG A 36 -0.30 5.09 -4.94
CA ARG A 36 -0.80 4.95 -3.56
C ARG A 36 -0.58 3.54 -3.00
N HIS A 37 -0.70 2.51 -3.83
CA HIS A 37 -0.62 1.13 -3.36
C HIS A 37 0.77 0.72 -2.84
N SER A 38 1.83 1.47 -3.18
CA SER A 38 3.20 1.16 -2.77
C SER A 38 3.69 1.93 -1.54
N GLN A 39 2.97 2.97 -1.09
CA GLN A 39 3.49 3.88 -0.06
C GLN A 39 3.00 3.59 1.36
N ASP A 40 1.88 2.90 1.52
CA ASP A 40 1.23 2.72 2.82
C ASP A 40 1.13 1.23 3.23
N ASP A 41 2.23 0.48 3.18
CA ASP A 41 2.21 -0.92 3.64
C ASP A 41 2.24 -0.97 5.18
N ALA A 42 1.29 -1.66 5.80
CA ALA A 42 1.42 -2.00 7.22
C ALA A 42 2.27 -3.25 7.41
N MET A 43 3.25 -3.16 8.29
CA MET A 43 4.15 -4.24 8.65
C MET A 43 3.84 -4.70 10.07
N LEU A 44 3.67 -6.00 10.28
CA LEU A 44 3.58 -6.61 11.60
C LEU A 44 4.85 -7.41 11.84
N HIS A 45 5.54 -7.07 12.92
CA HIS A 45 6.71 -7.80 13.38
C HIS A 45 6.29 -8.75 14.50
N ILE A 46 6.46 -10.03 14.27
CA ILE A 46 6.09 -11.11 15.19
C ILE A 46 7.39 -11.69 15.74
N LYS A 47 7.58 -11.58 17.05
CA LYS A 47 8.74 -12.14 17.75
C LYS A 47 8.25 -13.11 18.83
N PRO A 48 8.83 -14.31 18.96
CA PRO A 48 8.47 -15.20 20.05
C PRO A 48 8.90 -14.58 21.38
N ASP A 49 8.14 -14.85 22.43
CA ASP A 49 8.56 -14.51 23.79
C ASP A 49 9.74 -15.41 24.22
N ASP A 50 10.46 -15.01 25.25
CA ASP A 50 11.67 -15.73 25.67
C ASP A 50 11.39 -17.22 25.95
N GLY A 51 12.13 -18.09 25.26
CA GLY A 51 11.97 -19.55 25.35
C GLY A 51 10.78 -20.13 24.57
N ALA A 52 10.01 -19.31 23.83
CA ALA A 52 8.97 -19.78 22.92
C ALA A 52 9.53 -20.04 21.52
N ALA A 53 8.90 -20.97 20.79
CA ALA A 53 9.23 -21.23 19.40
C ALA A 53 8.62 -20.17 18.47
N LEU A 54 9.36 -19.78 17.43
CA LEU A 54 8.86 -18.92 16.37
C LEU A 54 7.67 -19.60 15.66
N PRO A 55 6.52 -18.94 15.48
CA PRO A 55 5.40 -19.51 14.74
C PRO A 55 5.74 -19.67 13.26
N ASP A 56 5.19 -20.72 12.66
CA ASP A 56 5.34 -20.97 11.23
C ASP A 56 4.57 -19.92 10.40
N GLY A 57 5.19 -19.48 9.29
CA GLY A 57 4.61 -18.51 8.37
C GLY A 57 3.33 -19.00 7.71
N PHE A 58 3.20 -20.32 7.47
CA PHE A 58 1.96 -20.88 6.90
C PHE A 58 0.78 -20.81 7.87
N TYR A 59 1.02 -21.08 9.16
CA TYR A 59 -0.03 -20.93 10.19
C TYR A 59 -0.49 -19.47 10.31
N VAL A 60 0.45 -18.52 10.30
CA VAL A 60 0.16 -17.08 10.30
C VAL A 60 -0.66 -16.69 9.07
N TYR A 61 -0.29 -17.17 7.88
CA TYR A 61 -1.06 -16.99 6.65
C TYR A 61 -2.50 -17.47 6.81
N GLN A 62 -2.69 -18.71 7.27
CA GLN A 62 -4.01 -19.32 7.40
C GLN A 62 -4.92 -18.50 8.32
N ARG A 63 -4.43 -18.09 9.50
CA ARG A 63 -5.22 -17.33 10.49
C ARG A 63 -5.71 -15.98 9.97
N LEU A 64 -4.85 -15.27 9.24
CA LEU A 64 -5.20 -14.00 8.63
C LEU A 64 -6.16 -14.20 7.45
N ASN A 65 -5.91 -15.21 6.61
CA ASN A 65 -6.75 -15.51 5.46
C ASN A 65 -8.17 -15.96 5.86
N GLU A 66 -8.32 -16.73 6.95
CA GLU A 66 -9.62 -17.10 7.53
C GLU A 66 -10.48 -15.88 7.93
N LYS A 67 -9.84 -14.73 8.17
CA LYS A 67 -10.51 -13.46 8.52
C LYS A 67 -10.59 -12.49 7.34
N GLY A 68 -10.22 -12.93 6.13
CA GLY A 68 -10.25 -12.11 4.92
C GLY A 68 -9.20 -10.99 4.90
N ILE A 69 -8.12 -11.14 5.70
CA ILE A 69 -7.05 -10.16 5.77
C ILE A 69 -6.06 -10.44 4.65
N ALA A 70 -5.86 -9.46 3.78
CA ALA A 70 -5.01 -9.60 2.61
C ALA A 70 -3.54 -9.36 2.97
N ILE A 71 -2.70 -10.35 2.65
CA ILE A 71 -1.27 -10.35 2.96
C ILE A 71 -0.48 -10.11 1.67
N LYS A 72 0.43 -9.15 1.69
CA LYS A 72 1.39 -8.90 0.61
C LYS A 72 2.57 -9.86 0.66
N SER A 73 3.15 -10.06 1.84
CA SER A 73 4.26 -10.98 2.02
C SER A 73 4.36 -11.45 3.46
N ILE A 74 4.96 -12.63 3.63
CA ILE A 74 5.43 -13.15 4.91
C ILE A 74 6.90 -13.49 4.72
N THR A 75 7.76 -12.90 5.53
CA THR A 75 9.20 -13.02 5.40
C THR A 75 9.78 -13.47 6.74
N PRO A 76 10.40 -14.66 6.80
CA PRO A 76 11.16 -15.05 7.99
C PRO A 76 12.45 -14.23 8.10
N GLU A 77 12.77 -13.80 9.30
CA GLU A 77 14.07 -13.26 9.71
C GLU A 77 14.69 -14.20 10.77
N GLN A 78 15.88 -13.88 11.29
CA GLN A 78 16.63 -14.74 12.22
C GLN A 78 15.76 -15.36 13.32
N ASP A 79 15.09 -14.53 14.13
CA ASP A 79 14.26 -14.96 15.27
C ASP A 79 12.90 -14.28 15.26
N SER A 80 12.40 -13.94 14.07
CA SER A 80 11.14 -13.22 13.94
C SER A 80 10.50 -13.44 12.57
N LEU A 81 9.23 -13.05 12.45
CA LEU A 81 8.47 -13.11 11.22
C LEU A 81 7.94 -11.71 10.90
N ILE A 82 8.19 -11.25 9.68
CA ILE A 82 7.65 -9.99 9.16
C ILE A 82 6.47 -10.29 8.25
N VAL A 83 5.30 -9.77 8.60
CA VAL A 83 4.10 -9.85 7.77
C VAL A 83 3.80 -8.48 7.20
N ARG A 84 3.78 -8.35 5.88
CA ARG A 84 3.35 -7.13 5.19
C ARG A 84 1.91 -7.31 4.74
N LEU A 85 1.05 -6.37 5.13
CA LEU A 85 -0.35 -6.36 4.77
C LEU A 85 -0.58 -5.61 3.47
N ALA A 86 -1.58 -6.03 2.70
CA ALA A 86 -1.94 -5.38 1.45
C ALA A 86 -2.65 -4.04 1.66
N SER A 87 -3.34 -3.89 2.79
CA SER A 87 -3.95 -2.63 3.20
C SER A 87 -3.53 -2.29 4.64
N PRO A 88 -3.08 -1.05 4.89
CA PRO A 88 -2.69 -0.61 6.23
C PRO A 88 -3.87 -0.52 7.20
N GLU A 89 -5.08 -0.30 6.66
CA GLU A 89 -6.33 -0.24 7.41
C GLU A 89 -6.63 -1.56 8.13
N GLN A 90 -6.13 -2.68 7.59
CA GLN A 90 -6.31 -4.02 8.16
C GLN A 90 -5.30 -4.35 9.28
N SER A 91 -4.35 -3.47 9.57
CA SER A 91 -3.27 -3.71 10.56
C SER A 91 -3.77 -4.03 11.97
N VAL A 92 -4.78 -3.29 12.44
CA VAL A 92 -5.37 -3.49 13.76
C VAL A 92 -6.07 -4.86 13.83
N ALA A 93 -6.92 -5.16 12.85
CA ALA A 93 -7.63 -6.43 12.78
C ALA A 93 -6.66 -7.61 12.68
N ALA A 94 -5.61 -7.50 11.86
CA ALA A 94 -4.57 -8.51 11.72
C ALA A 94 -3.82 -8.75 13.04
N ARG A 95 -3.44 -7.67 13.73
CA ARG A 95 -2.78 -7.77 15.03
C ARG A 95 -3.67 -8.47 16.05
N ASP A 96 -4.96 -8.15 16.10
CA ASP A 96 -5.89 -8.71 17.08
C ASP A 96 -6.13 -10.20 16.82
N VAL A 97 -6.33 -10.60 15.56
CA VAL A 97 -6.45 -12.01 15.15
C VAL A 97 -5.22 -12.81 15.55
N LEU A 98 -4.03 -12.26 15.31
CA LEU A 98 -2.78 -12.93 15.65
C LEU A 98 -2.53 -12.97 17.15
N ARG A 99 -2.83 -11.92 17.91
CA ARG A 99 -2.73 -11.92 19.38
C ARG A 99 -3.62 -12.99 20.02
N LEU A 100 -4.81 -13.21 19.48
CA LEU A 100 -5.71 -14.25 19.94
C LEU A 100 -5.24 -15.66 19.54
N SER A 101 -4.57 -15.79 18.39
CA SER A 101 -4.14 -17.08 17.84
C SER A 101 -2.76 -17.53 18.31
N LEU A 102 -1.90 -16.59 18.71
CA LEU A 102 -0.51 -16.79 19.06
C LEU A 102 -0.26 -16.24 20.48
N PRO A 103 -0.46 -17.04 21.53
CA PRO A 103 -0.41 -16.55 22.91
C PRO A 103 1.00 -16.28 23.45
N LYS A 104 2.05 -16.75 22.77
CA LYS A 104 3.46 -16.67 23.22
C LYS A 104 4.35 -15.87 22.26
N VAL A 105 3.78 -14.82 21.65
CA VAL A 105 4.49 -13.95 20.74
C VAL A 105 4.17 -12.49 21.05
N THR A 106 5.19 -11.65 20.92
CA THR A 106 5.05 -10.21 20.91
C THR A 106 4.82 -9.73 19.46
N ILE A 107 3.77 -8.95 19.26
CA ILE A 107 3.39 -8.41 17.95
C ILE A 107 3.45 -6.88 17.96
N THR A 108 4.34 -6.33 17.14
CA THR A 108 4.54 -4.90 16.97
C THR A 108 4.09 -4.48 15.59
N ALA A 109 3.14 -3.54 15.52
CA ALA A 109 2.74 -2.93 14.26
C ALA A 109 3.67 -1.77 13.93
N GLN A 110 4.21 -1.77 12.72
CA GLN A 110 5.00 -0.70 12.14
C GLN A 110 4.25 -0.23 10.90
N GLN A 111 3.89 1.04 10.87
CA GLN A 111 3.53 1.67 9.60
C GLN A 111 4.82 1.78 8.80
N ALA A 112 4.83 1.36 7.53
CA ALA A 112 5.96 1.64 6.66
C ALA A 112 6.20 3.14 6.73
N THR A 113 7.29 3.55 7.39
CA THR A 113 7.75 4.91 7.29
C THR A 113 7.97 5.13 5.81
N THR A 114 7.19 6.03 5.21
CA THR A 114 7.36 6.49 3.83
C THR A 114 8.85 6.49 3.56
N GLN A 115 9.29 5.60 2.66
CA GLN A 115 10.70 5.48 2.32
C GLN A 115 11.09 6.85 1.79
N THR A 116 11.63 7.70 2.66
CA THR A 116 12.03 9.06 2.29
C THR A 116 13.02 8.88 1.16
N PRO A 117 12.75 9.37 -0.05
CA PRO A 117 13.65 9.20 -1.17
C PRO A 117 15.05 9.58 -0.72
N PHE A 118 16.06 8.78 -1.09
CA PHE A 118 17.44 8.95 -0.65
C PHE A 118 17.96 10.40 -0.79
N TRP A 119 17.45 11.13 -1.78
CA TRP A 119 17.74 12.54 -1.98
C TRP A 119 17.25 13.44 -0.83
N GLN A 120 16.07 13.20 -0.27
CA GLN A 120 15.56 13.91 0.92
C GLN A 120 16.44 13.64 2.15
N GLN A 121 16.87 12.39 2.36
CA GLN A 121 17.75 12.03 3.47
C GLN A 121 19.08 12.79 3.42
N LYS A 122 19.65 12.95 2.21
CA LYS A 122 20.87 13.74 1.99
C LYS A 122 20.71 15.23 2.34
N LEU A 123 19.55 15.83 2.09
CA LEU A 123 19.31 17.24 2.41
C LEU A 123 19.24 17.47 3.92
N THR A 124 18.52 16.60 4.64
CA THR A 124 18.38 16.71 6.10
C THR A 124 19.72 16.52 6.82
N GLN A 125 20.55 15.59 6.34
CA GLN A 125 21.91 15.37 6.86
C GLN A 125 22.82 16.60 6.71
N LYS A 126 22.68 17.36 5.61
CA LYS A 126 23.51 18.55 5.37
C LYS A 126 23.12 19.73 6.27
N GLN A 127 21.83 19.88 6.61
CA GLN A 127 21.37 20.93 7.51
C GLN A 127 21.74 20.69 8.97
N SER A 128 21.72 19.44 9.43
CA SER A 128 22.07 19.09 10.82
C SER A 128 23.54 19.37 11.19
N LYS A 129 24.42 19.59 10.20
CA LYS A 129 25.86 19.80 10.41
C LYS A 129 26.27 21.28 10.46
N LEU A 130 25.30 22.19 10.43
CA LEU A 130 25.49 23.65 10.44
C LEU A 130 24.99 24.32 11.73
N GLY A 131 24.71 23.54 12.78
CA GLY A 131 24.36 24.01 14.12
C GLY A 131 25.50 23.82 15.11
#